data_AF-A0A073KBI0-F1
#
_entry.id   AF-A0A073KBI0-F1
#
_cell.length_a   1.000
_cell.length_b   1.000
_cell.length_c   1.000
_cell.angle_alpha   90.00
_cell.angle_beta   90.00
_cell.angle_gamma   90.00
#
_symmetry.space_group_name_H-M   'P 1'
#
loop_
_entity.id
_entity.type
_entity.pdbx_description
1 polymer ?
#
loop_
_entity_poly.entity_id
_entity_poly.type
_entity_poly.pdbx_seq_one_letter_code
_entity_poly.pdbx_strand_id
1 'polypeptide(L)'
;MSILKAKKLWVSVGIVVGLVASFTLGSSGAKVTIGEEKVNYNQLVSKIDKKEKELDYTKDKVKKGIADEQKKLDEKKSDVTETLAMVQKKNELSAEIEKLGKDTESKKGEVSKLDGDINGKKAELEKLTEGVKTKQEEPKTLIAGEYIVGKDIPAGRYKATATGRGSNFFVYDKSGRAVVNTILGNSSVGRGDYVFFCEAGNIIKTGEQVKLIPVE
;
A
#
# COMPACT_ATOMS: atom_id res chain seq x y z
N MET A 1 13.66 -2.28 -132.50
CA MET A 1 13.53 -3.43 -131.57
C MET A 1 13.48 -2.94 -130.11
N SER A 2 12.46 -2.14 -129.72
CA SER A 2 12.49 -1.38 -128.44
C SER A 2 11.19 -1.37 -127.62
N ILE A 3 10.08 -1.95 -128.10
CA ILE A 3 8.79 -1.92 -127.37
C ILE A 3 8.51 -3.25 -126.63
N LEU A 4 8.95 -4.37 -127.20
CA LEU A 4 8.72 -5.71 -126.64
C LEU A 4 9.52 -5.99 -125.36
N LYS A 5 10.73 -5.44 -125.23
CA LYS A 5 11.56 -5.61 -124.03
C LYS A 5 11.01 -4.81 -122.84
N ALA A 6 10.52 -3.60 -123.07
CA ALA A 6 9.88 -2.78 -122.04
C ALA A 6 8.61 -3.44 -121.49
N LYS A 7 7.74 -4.00 -122.35
CA LYS A 7 6.51 -4.69 -121.92
C LYS A 7 6.79 -5.90 -121.00
N LYS A 8 7.81 -6.71 -121.31
CA LYS A 8 8.21 -7.84 -120.45
C LYS A 8 8.74 -7.37 -119.10
N LEU A 9 9.45 -6.25 -119.07
CA LEU A 9 10.01 -5.66 -117.85
C LEU A 9 8.89 -5.13 -116.93
N TRP A 10 7.90 -4.42 -117.48
CA TRP A 10 6.73 -3.94 -116.71
C TRP A 10 5.87 -5.08 -116.14
N VAL A 11 5.71 -6.18 -116.89
CA VAL A 11 5.01 -7.38 -116.39
C VAL A 11 5.77 -8.02 -115.23
N SER A 12 7.10 -8.13 -115.33
CA SER A 12 7.92 -8.71 -114.25
C SER A 12 7.90 -7.87 -112.97
N VAL A 13 7.95 -6.53 -113.09
CA VAL A 13 7.86 -5.62 -111.95
C VAL A 13 6.47 -5.70 -111.30
N GLY A 14 5.40 -5.79 -112.10
CA GLY A 14 4.04 -5.98 -111.59
C GLY A 14 3.86 -7.27 -110.78
N ILE A 15 4.50 -8.37 -111.21
CA ILE A 15 4.47 -9.66 -110.49
C ILE A 15 5.22 -9.53 -109.15
N VAL A 16 6.40 -8.91 -109.14
CA VAL A 16 7.19 -8.74 -107.90
C VAL A 16 6.48 -7.81 -106.91
N VAL A 17 5.91 -6.70 -107.38
CA VAL A 17 5.11 -5.80 -106.54
C VAL A 17 3.86 -6.52 -106.02
N GLY A 18 3.20 -7.34 -106.86
CA GLY A 18 2.07 -8.18 -106.46
C GLY A 18 2.43 -9.21 -105.40
N LEU A 19 3.60 -9.86 -105.51
CA LEU A 19 4.11 -10.81 -104.53
C LEU A 19 4.50 -10.14 -103.20
N VAL A 20 5.13 -8.97 -103.24
CA VAL A 20 5.47 -8.20 -102.03
C VAL A 20 4.20 -7.65 -101.37
N ALA A 21 3.24 -7.15 -102.15
CA ALA A 21 1.94 -6.70 -101.66
C ALA A 21 1.14 -7.87 -101.05
N SER A 22 1.14 -9.04 -101.67
CA SER A 22 0.45 -10.23 -101.13
C SER A 22 1.15 -10.84 -99.92
N PHE A 23 2.48 -10.77 -99.82
CA PHE A 23 3.22 -11.19 -98.63
C PHE A 23 3.00 -10.23 -97.44
N THR A 24 2.98 -8.92 -97.70
CA THR A 24 2.70 -7.90 -96.68
C THR A 24 1.24 -7.91 -96.23
N LEU A 25 0.28 -8.09 -97.16
CA LEU A 25 -1.14 -8.27 -96.84
C LEU A 25 -1.41 -9.61 -96.15
N GLY A 26 -0.77 -10.69 -96.60
CA GLY A 26 -0.94 -12.04 -96.06
C GLY A 26 -0.38 -12.19 -94.64
N SER A 27 0.79 -11.61 -94.37
CA SER A 27 1.42 -11.62 -93.04
C SER A 27 0.64 -10.81 -91.99
N SER A 28 -0.04 -9.73 -92.40
CA SER A 28 -0.89 -8.93 -91.50
C SER A 28 -2.33 -9.46 -91.37
N GLY A 29 -2.79 -10.24 -92.36
CA GLY A 29 -4.16 -10.76 -92.45
C GLY A 29 -4.37 -12.19 -91.91
N ALA A 30 -3.30 -12.96 -91.70
CA ALA A 30 -3.37 -14.32 -91.18
C ALA A 30 -3.97 -14.33 -89.76
N LYS A 31 -5.07 -15.07 -89.58
CA LYS A 31 -5.76 -15.24 -88.31
C LYS A 31 -5.54 -16.65 -87.79
N VAL A 32 -5.25 -16.77 -86.50
CA VAL A 32 -5.15 -18.04 -85.79
C VAL A 32 -6.32 -18.14 -84.82
N THR A 33 -6.87 -19.34 -84.65
CA THR A 33 -7.95 -19.59 -83.69
C THR A 33 -7.35 -19.89 -82.32
N ILE A 34 -7.70 -19.12 -81.30
CA ILE A 34 -7.34 -19.38 -79.90
C ILE A 34 -8.64 -19.44 -79.11
N GLY A 35 -9.01 -20.63 -78.63
CA GLY A 35 -10.36 -20.89 -78.11
C GLY A 35 -11.40 -20.80 -79.23
N GLU A 36 -12.41 -19.96 -79.07
CA GLU A 36 -13.50 -19.73 -80.05
C GLU A 36 -13.31 -18.48 -80.93
N GLU A 37 -12.27 -17.66 -80.69
CA GLU A 37 -12.04 -16.41 -81.44
C GLU A 37 -10.93 -16.54 -82.51
N LYS A 38 -11.20 -16.00 -83.71
CA LYS A 38 -10.18 -15.81 -84.77
C LYS A 38 -9.51 -14.44 -84.64
N VAL A 39 -8.22 -14.43 -84.30
CA VAL A 39 -7.44 -13.21 -84.04
C VAL A 39 -6.20 -13.16 -84.94
N ASN A 40 -5.79 -11.95 -85.35
CA ASN A 40 -4.51 -11.74 -86.04
C ASN A 40 -3.40 -11.35 -85.05
N TYR A 41 -2.15 -11.28 -85.55
CA TYR A 41 -0.97 -10.98 -84.74
C TYR A 41 -1.09 -9.67 -83.93
N ASN A 42 -1.55 -8.57 -84.55
CA ASN A 42 -1.68 -7.28 -83.85
C ASN A 42 -2.75 -7.32 -82.74
N GLN A 43 -3.86 -8.02 -82.97
CA GLN A 43 -4.90 -8.23 -81.96
C GLN A 43 -4.39 -9.09 -80.79
N LEU A 44 -3.54 -10.09 -81.07
CA LEU A 44 -2.90 -10.91 -80.04
C LEU A 44 -1.96 -10.08 -79.17
N VAL A 45 -1.07 -9.29 -79.78
CA VAL A 45 -0.14 -8.41 -79.05
C VAL A 45 -0.90 -7.42 -78.16
N SER A 46 -1.99 -6.82 -78.66
CA SER A 46 -2.82 -5.91 -77.86
C SER A 46 -3.53 -6.60 -76.69
N LYS A 47 -4.02 -7.84 -76.86
CA LYS A 47 -4.61 -8.61 -75.77
C LYS A 47 -3.58 -9.01 -74.71
N ILE A 48 -2.36 -9.36 -75.13
CA ILE A 48 -1.24 -9.66 -74.22
C ILE A 48 -0.89 -8.42 -73.39
N ASP A 49 -0.67 -7.26 -74.01
CA ASP A 49 -0.37 -6.00 -73.30
C ASP A 49 -1.48 -5.60 -72.31
N LYS A 50 -2.75 -5.76 -72.68
CA LYS A 50 -3.87 -5.53 -71.76
C LYS A 50 -3.85 -6.49 -70.57
N LYS A 51 -3.58 -7.78 -70.80
CA LYS A 51 -3.52 -8.80 -69.75
C LYS A 51 -2.32 -8.61 -68.82
N GLU A 52 -1.17 -8.20 -69.35
CA GLU A 52 0.00 -7.83 -68.55
C GLU A 52 -0.31 -6.63 -67.63
N LYS A 53 -0.95 -5.58 -68.15
CA LYS A 53 -1.40 -4.43 -67.34
C LYS A 53 -2.43 -4.80 -66.26
N GLU A 54 -3.41 -5.65 -66.60
CA GLU A 54 -4.38 -6.17 -65.62
C GLU A 54 -3.68 -7.00 -64.52
N LEU A 55 -2.68 -7.80 -64.89
CA LEU A 55 -1.91 -8.63 -63.98
C LEU A 55 -1.06 -7.77 -63.04
N ASP A 56 -0.37 -6.75 -63.56
CA ASP A 56 0.40 -5.79 -62.76
C ASP A 56 -0.50 -5.00 -61.80
N TYR A 57 -1.64 -4.49 -62.28
CA TYR A 57 -2.62 -3.81 -61.43
C TYR A 57 -3.14 -4.72 -60.30
N THR A 58 -3.45 -5.98 -60.63
CA THR A 58 -3.91 -6.96 -59.66
C THR A 58 -2.82 -7.29 -58.64
N LYS A 59 -1.57 -7.47 -59.10
CA LYS A 59 -0.41 -7.75 -58.26
C LYS A 59 -0.14 -6.61 -57.29
N ASP A 60 -0.22 -5.36 -57.74
CA ASP A 60 -0.08 -4.18 -56.89
C ASP A 60 -1.20 -4.07 -55.86
N LYS A 61 -2.45 -4.35 -56.27
CA LYS A 61 -3.59 -4.36 -55.36
C LYS A 61 -3.47 -5.43 -54.28
N VAL A 62 -3.04 -6.64 -54.65
CA VAL A 62 -2.79 -7.75 -53.72
C VAL A 62 -1.64 -7.39 -52.77
N LYS A 63 -0.54 -6.83 -53.29
CA LYS A 63 0.61 -6.41 -52.46
C LYS A 63 0.22 -5.33 -51.44
N LYS A 64 -0.58 -4.34 -51.85
CA LYS A 64 -1.13 -3.32 -50.94
C LYS A 64 -2.04 -3.94 -49.88
N GLY A 65 -2.96 -4.83 -50.28
CA GLY A 65 -3.85 -5.51 -49.34
C GLY A 65 -3.10 -6.36 -48.30
N ILE A 66 -2.03 -7.06 -48.71
CA ILE A 66 -1.15 -7.81 -47.79
C ILE A 66 -0.44 -6.85 -46.82
N ALA A 67 0.07 -5.72 -47.31
CA ALA A 67 0.74 -4.74 -46.46
C ALA A 67 -0.22 -4.11 -45.43
N ASP A 68 -1.45 -3.80 -45.84
CA ASP A 68 -2.47 -3.23 -44.95
C ASP A 68 -2.91 -4.24 -43.88
N GLU A 69 -3.12 -5.51 -44.23
CA GLU A 69 -3.46 -6.56 -43.26
C GLU A 69 -2.28 -6.88 -42.33
N GLN A 70 -1.05 -6.85 -42.82
CA GLN A 70 0.13 -7.01 -41.97
C GLN A 70 0.22 -5.88 -40.93
N LYS A 71 -0.03 -4.64 -41.35
CA LYS A 71 -0.07 -3.49 -40.44
C LYS A 71 -1.14 -3.66 -39.36
N LYS A 72 -2.36 -4.06 -39.72
CA LYS A 72 -3.43 -4.34 -38.75
C LYS A 72 -3.07 -5.47 -37.79
N LEU A 73 -2.42 -6.52 -38.28
CA LEU A 73 -1.99 -7.64 -37.45
C LEU A 73 -0.94 -7.19 -36.43
N ASP A 74 -0.01 -6.33 -36.84
CA ASP A 74 1.04 -5.80 -35.96
C ASP A 74 0.47 -4.84 -34.91
N GLU A 75 -0.46 -3.96 -35.29
CA GLU A 75 -1.24 -3.12 -34.35
C GLU A 75 -1.98 -3.99 -33.33
N LYS A 76 -2.72 -5.01 -33.79
CA LYS A 76 -3.48 -5.91 -32.91
C LYS A 76 -2.58 -6.74 -31.99
N LYS A 77 -1.38 -7.14 -32.43
CA LYS A 77 -0.38 -7.80 -31.58
C LYS A 77 0.15 -6.86 -30.50
N SER A 78 0.35 -5.59 -30.82
CA SER A 78 0.72 -4.56 -29.85
C SER A 78 -0.35 -4.45 -28.76
N ASP A 79 -1.61 -4.27 -29.16
CA ASP A 79 -2.75 -4.16 -28.23
C ASP A 79 -2.88 -5.38 -27.30
N VAL A 80 -2.71 -6.59 -27.85
CA VAL A 80 -2.74 -7.83 -27.06
C VAL A 80 -1.58 -7.87 -26.05
N THR A 81 -0.39 -7.43 -26.45
CA THR A 81 0.79 -7.40 -25.56
C THR A 81 0.57 -6.41 -24.41
N GLU A 82 0.06 -5.23 -24.70
CA GLU A 82 -0.29 -4.22 -23.69
C GLU A 82 -1.39 -4.75 -22.74
N THR A 83 -2.40 -5.41 -23.29
CA THR A 83 -3.49 -6.00 -22.50
C THR A 83 -2.97 -7.09 -21.57
N LEU A 84 -2.07 -7.97 -22.04
CA LEU A 84 -1.43 -9.00 -21.22
C LEU A 84 -0.60 -8.38 -20.08
N ALA A 85 0.15 -7.32 -20.36
CA ALA A 85 0.91 -6.61 -19.34
C ALA A 85 -0.01 -5.97 -18.28
N MET A 86 -1.16 -5.42 -18.69
CA MET A 86 -2.18 -4.91 -17.76
C MET A 86 -2.78 -6.02 -16.89
N VAL A 87 -3.05 -7.20 -17.46
CA VAL A 87 -3.55 -8.36 -16.71
C VAL A 87 -2.53 -8.85 -15.68
N GLN A 88 -1.24 -8.89 -16.05
CA GLN A 88 -0.17 -9.25 -15.11
C GLN A 88 -0.11 -8.28 -13.92
N LYS A 89 -0.10 -6.97 -14.19
CA LYS A 89 -0.14 -5.94 -13.14
C LYS A 89 -1.39 -6.06 -12.26
N LYS A 90 -2.55 -6.35 -12.84
CA LYS A 90 -3.79 -6.57 -12.08
C LYS A 90 -3.65 -7.77 -11.13
N ASN A 91 -3.04 -8.86 -11.57
CA ASN A 91 -2.83 -10.04 -10.73
C ASN A 91 -1.85 -9.76 -9.59
N GLU A 92 -0.76 -9.02 -9.86
CA GLU A 92 0.19 -8.56 -8.83
C GLU A 92 -0.49 -7.70 -7.78
N LEU A 93 -1.27 -6.69 -8.21
CA LEU A 93 -2.04 -5.84 -7.30
C LEU A 93 -3.07 -6.63 -6.49
N SER A 94 -3.72 -7.62 -7.09
CA SER A 94 -4.66 -8.50 -6.37
C SER A 94 -3.97 -9.28 -5.26
N ALA A 95 -2.77 -9.81 -5.51
CA ALA A 95 -1.99 -10.52 -4.51
C ALA A 95 -1.51 -9.60 -3.38
N GLU A 96 -1.14 -8.35 -3.70
CA GLU A 96 -0.77 -7.36 -2.69
C GLU A 96 -1.96 -6.95 -1.81
N ILE A 97 -3.14 -6.77 -2.40
CA ILE A 97 -4.39 -6.50 -1.67
C ILE A 97 -4.70 -7.64 -0.69
N GLU A 98 -4.59 -8.90 -1.12
CA GLU A 98 -4.81 -10.06 -0.23
C GLU A 98 -3.81 -10.08 0.92
N LYS A 99 -2.54 -9.76 0.66
CA LYS A 99 -1.50 -9.68 1.70
C LYS A 99 -1.80 -8.57 2.69
N LEU A 100 -2.13 -7.36 2.21
CA LEU A 100 -2.50 -6.23 3.06
C LEU A 100 -3.75 -6.51 3.90
N GLY A 101 -4.72 -7.26 3.35
CA GLY A 101 -5.89 -7.74 4.09
C GLY A 101 -5.51 -8.61 5.28
N LYS A 102 -4.63 -9.60 5.07
CA LYS A 102 -4.12 -10.48 6.15
C LYS A 102 -3.33 -9.72 7.20
N ASP A 103 -2.46 -8.80 6.78
CA ASP A 103 -1.68 -7.96 7.71
C ASP A 103 -2.61 -7.07 8.56
N THR A 104 -3.68 -6.55 7.96
CA THR A 104 -4.69 -5.75 8.67
C THR A 104 -5.44 -6.58 9.71
N GLU A 105 -5.86 -7.80 9.37
CA GLU A 105 -6.50 -8.72 10.33
C GLU A 105 -5.57 -9.07 11.50
N SER A 106 -4.29 -9.37 11.21
CA SER A 106 -3.29 -9.65 12.25
C SER A 106 -3.14 -8.47 13.20
N LYS A 107 -2.95 -7.26 12.66
CA LYS A 107 -2.83 -6.04 13.47
C LYS A 107 -4.08 -5.74 14.29
N LYS A 108 -5.27 -5.99 13.74
CA LYS A 108 -6.53 -5.85 14.49
C LYS A 108 -6.58 -6.81 15.69
N GLY A 109 -6.08 -8.03 15.52
CA GLY A 109 -5.92 -9.00 16.61
C GLY A 109 -4.94 -8.54 17.69
N GLU A 110 -3.80 -7.96 17.30
CA GLU A 110 -2.82 -7.39 18.24
C GLU A 110 -3.38 -6.20 19.02
N VAL A 111 -4.08 -5.28 18.37
CA VAL A 111 -4.74 -4.14 19.03
C VAL A 111 -5.74 -4.64 20.07
N SER A 112 -6.57 -5.63 19.74
CA SER A 112 -7.54 -6.18 20.69
C SER A 112 -6.87 -6.84 21.91
N LYS A 113 -5.69 -7.46 21.74
CA LYS A 113 -4.92 -8.01 22.87
C LYS A 113 -4.36 -6.90 23.75
N LEU A 114 -3.77 -5.87 23.14
CA LEU A 114 -3.23 -4.73 23.86
C LEU A 114 -4.31 -3.97 24.63
N ASP A 115 -5.51 -3.81 24.06
CA ASP A 115 -6.66 -3.22 24.77
C ASP A 115 -7.06 -4.06 26.00
N GLY A 116 -7.02 -5.39 25.88
CA GLY A 116 -7.23 -6.31 27.00
C GLY A 116 -6.18 -6.12 28.10
N ASP A 117 -4.90 -6.07 27.72
CA ASP A 117 -3.78 -5.89 28.65
C ASP A 117 -3.82 -4.53 29.36
N ILE A 118 -4.16 -3.46 28.63
CA ILE A 118 -4.32 -2.10 29.18
C ILE A 118 -5.42 -2.09 30.22
N ASN A 119 -6.58 -2.67 29.91
CA ASN A 119 -7.69 -2.74 30.86
C ASN A 119 -7.34 -3.57 32.10
N GLY A 120 -6.64 -4.69 31.92
CA GLY A 120 -6.12 -5.50 33.02
C GLY A 120 -5.19 -4.71 33.94
N LYS A 121 -4.18 -4.04 33.38
CA LYS A 121 -3.23 -3.22 34.16
C LYS A 121 -3.89 -2.03 34.83
N LYS A 122 -4.90 -1.41 34.22
CA LYS A 122 -5.66 -0.32 34.83
C LYS A 122 -6.40 -0.81 36.08
N ALA A 123 -7.04 -1.97 36.03
CA ALA A 123 -7.72 -2.56 37.18
C ALA A 123 -6.73 -2.95 38.30
N GLU A 124 -5.54 -3.45 37.96
CA GLU A 124 -4.49 -3.72 38.96
C GLU A 124 -3.99 -2.43 39.62
N LEU A 125 -3.79 -1.36 38.84
CA LEU A 125 -3.35 -0.07 39.35
C LEU A 125 -4.38 0.56 40.29
N GLU A 126 -5.67 0.47 39.95
CA GLU A 126 -6.77 0.94 40.80
C GLU A 126 -6.76 0.20 42.15
N LYS A 127 -6.68 -1.14 42.14
CA LYS A 127 -6.59 -1.95 43.38
C LYS A 127 -5.35 -1.61 44.20
N LEU A 128 -4.20 -1.42 43.56
CA LEU A 128 -2.97 -1.07 44.26
C LEU A 128 -3.07 0.32 44.89
N THR A 129 -3.65 1.27 44.17
CA THR A 129 -3.87 2.64 44.65
C THR A 129 -4.81 2.66 45.85
N GLU A 130 -5.92 1.94 45.77
CA GLU A 130 -6.84 1.76 46.90
C GLU A 130 -6.13 1.11 48.10
N GLY A 131 -5.38 0.02 47.87
CA GLY A 131 -4.64 -0.66 48.93
C GLY A 131 -3.57 0.23 49.59
N VAL A 132 -2.87 1.07 48.82
CA VAL A 132 -1.91 2.04 49.34
C VAL A 132 -2.62 3.11 50.16
N LYS A 133 -3.76 3.63 49.69
CA LYS A 133 -4.56 4.60 50.43
C LYS A 133 -5.04 4.04 51.77
N THR A 134 -5.64 2.84 51.77
CA THR A 134 -6.08 2.15 52.99
C THR A 134 -4.92 1.97 53.98
N LYS A 135 -3.75 1.53 53.49
CA LYS A 135 -2.58 1.33 54.35
C LYS A 135 -1.99 2.63 54.92
N GLN A 136 -2.16 3.76 54.22
CA GLN A 136 -1.78 5.07 54.73
C GLN A 136 -2.74 5.59 55.80
N GLU A 137 -4.03 5.25 55.69
CA GLU A 137 -5.10 5.64 56.61
C GLU A 137 -5.19 4.75 57.87
N GLU A 138 -4.51 3.60 57.90
CA GLU A 138 -4.49 2.72 59.06
C GLU A 138 -3.78 3.34 60.29
N PRO A 139 -4.40 3.27 61.48
CA PRO A 139 -3.76 3.73 62.71
C PRO A 139 -2.47 2.99 63.03
N LYS A 140 -1.42 3.72 63.40
CA LYS A 140 -0.12 3.17 63.81
C LYS A 140 0.02 3.18 65.32
N THR A 141 0.45 2.04 65.86
CA THR A 141 0.77 1.93 67.30
C THR A 141 2.26 2.14 67.49
N LEU A 142 2.62 3.11 68.30
CA LEU A 142 3.98 3.36 68.77
C LEU A 142 4.09 2.85 70.21
N ILE A 143 5.22 2.22 70.53
CA ILE A 143 5.60 1.93 71.92
C ILE A 143 6.41 3.11 72.48
N ALA A 144 6.81 3.03 73.74
CA ALA A 144 7.71 4.03 74.31
C ALA A 144 9.03 4.08 73.53
N GLY A 145 9.48 5.27 73.15
CA GLY A 145 10.68 5.44 72.34
C GLY A 145 10.70 6.73 71.52
N GLU A 146 11.64 6.76 70.57
CA GLU A 146 11.85 7.85 69.60
C GLU A 146 11.68 7.32 68.18
N TYR A 147 10.97 8.07 67.34
CA TYR A 147 10.61 7.71 65.98
C TYR A 147 10.89 8.86 65.03
N ILE A 148 11.47 8.56 63.87
CA ILE A 148 11.80 9.53 62.84
C ILE A 148 10.69 9.54 61.78
N VAL A 149 10.04 10.68 61.64
CA VAL A 149 9.02 10.90 60.61
C VAL A 149 9.67 10.87 59.22
N GLY A 150 9.03 10.21 58.26
CA GLY A 150 9.57 9.86 56.94
C GLY A 150 10.37 8.56 56.89
N LYS A 151 10.78 8.00 58.04
CA LYS A 151 11.48 6.70 58.12
C LYS A 151 10.61 5.65 58.80
N ASP A 152 10.19 5.92 60.03
CA ASP A 152 9.42 4.98 60.86
C ASP A 152 7.90 5.23 60.72
N ILE A 153 7.52 6.49 60.50
CA ILE A 153 6.13 6.95 60.39
C ILE A 153 6.06 7.93 59.21
N PRO A 154 5.11 7.79 58.25
CA PRO A 154 4.94 8.77 57.19
C PRO A 154 4.71 10.18 57.72
N ALA A 155 5.10 11.17 56.94
CA ALA A 155 4.71 12.54 57.21
C ALA A 155 3.20 12.69 57.01
N GLY A 156 2.57 13.55 57.80
CA GLY A 156 1.13 13.76 57.72
C GLY A 156 0.56 14.38 58.99
N ARG A 157 -0.77 14.41 59.02
CA ARG A 157 -1.53 14.86 60.17
C ARG A 157 -2.08 13.66 60.92
N TYR A 158 -1.92 13.66 62.23
CA TYR A 158 -2.31 12.55 63.09
C TYR A 158 -3.03 13.05 64.32
N LYS A 159 -4.00 12.25 64.79
CA LYS A 159 -4.52 12.30 66.15
C LYS A 159 -3.75 11.27 66.98
N ALA A 160 -2.99 11.74 67.96
CA ALA A 160 -2.36 10.90 68.96
C ALA A 160 -3.32 10.61 70.11
N THR A 161 -3.51 9.33 70.41
CA THR A 161 -4.34 8.81 71.50
C THR A 161 -3.52 7.90 72.39
N ALA A 162 -3.49 8.15 73.70
CA ALA A 162 -2.87 7.24 74.65
C ALA A 162 -3.66 5.92 74.72
N THR A 163 -2.97 4.78 74.68
CA THR A 163 -3.61 3.46 74.86
C THR A 163 -3.56 2.96 76.30
N GLY A 164 -2.90 3.70 77.20
CA GLY A 164 -2.70 3.37 78.61
C GLY A 164 -3.05 4.54 79.54
N ARG A 165 -2.29 4.71 80.64
CA ARG A 165 -2.54 5.77 81.62
C ARG A 165 -2.27 7.16 81.04
N GLY A 166 -1.33 7.24 80.11
CA GLY A 166 -0.93 8.49 79.49
C GLY A 166 0.48 8.89 79.88
N SER A 167 1.18 9.56 78.96
CA SER A 167 2.55 10.01 79.16
C SER A 167 2.85 11.25 78.32
N ASN A 168 4.03 11.82 78.53
CA ASN A 168 4.50 12.92 77.71
C ASN A 168 4.62 12.48 76.25
N PHE A 169 4.15 13.36 75.37
CA PHE A 169 4.24 13.23 73.93
C PHE A 169 4.88 14.49 73.36
N PHE A 170 6.04 14.31 72.72
CA PHE A 170 6.81 15.37 72.11
C PHE A 170 6.97 15.14 70.62
N VAL A 171 6.97 16.23 69.87
CA VAL A 171 7.39 16.23 68.47
C VAL A 171 8.41 17.35 68.31
N TYR A 172 9.58 17.02 67.78
CA TYR A 172 10.66 17.96 67.52
C TYR A 172 10.81 18.17 66.01
N ASP A 173 11.01 19.43 65.60
CA ASP A 173 11.38 19.74 64.23
C ASP A 173 12.84 19.36 63.92
N LYS A 174 13.26 19.51 62.66
CA LYS A 174 14.64 19.21 62.23
C LYS A 174 15.72 20.02 62.94
N SER A 175 15.35 21.16 63.53
CA SER A 175 16.25 22.03 64.29
C SER A 175 16.28 21.67 65.78
N GLY A 176 15.57 20.62 66.20
CA GLY A 176 15.47 20.17 67.59
C GLY A 176 14.47 21.00 68.43
N ARG A 177 13.65 21.86 67.81
CA ARG A 177 12.65 22.65 68.55
C ARG A 177 11.39 21.82 68.76
N ALA A 178 10.88 21.80 69.98
CA ALA A 178 9.62 21.13 70.29
C ALA A 178 8.44 21.89 69.64
N VAL A 179 7.83 21.27 68.63
CA VAL A 179 6.61 21.77 67.96
C VAL A 179 5.34 21.20 68.58
N VAL A 180 5.46 20.06 69.27
CA VAL A 180 4.42 19.52 70.16
C VAL A 180 5.05 19.21 71.51
N ASN A 181 4.38 19.64 72.57
CA ASN A 181 4.72 19.33 73.94
C ASN A 181 3.43 19.22 74.75
N THR A 182 2.96 17.99 74.94
CA THR A 182 1.71 17.71 75.66
C THR A 182 1.83 16.43 76.47
N ILE A 183 0.87 16.21 77.38
CA ILE A 183 0.71 14.95 78.10
C ILE A 183 -0.59 14.33 77.58
N LEU A 184 -0.46 13.19 76.90
CA LEU A 184 -1.61 12.40 76.46
C LEU A 184 -2.14 11.59 77.65
N GLY A 185 -3.44 11.33 77.71
CA GLY A 185 -4.08 10.62 78.82
C GLY A 185 -5.43 11.22 79.18
N ASN A 186 -6.16 10.63 80.13
CA ASN A 186 -7.43 11.18 80.60
C ASN A 186 -7.21 12.43 81.49
N SER A 187 -8.28 13.14 81.85
CA SER A 187 -8.24 14.41 82.62
C SER A 187 -7.47 14.33 83.96
N SER A 188 -7.24 13.13 84.49
CA SER A 188 -6.48 12.90 85.73
C SER A 188 -4.97 12.81 85.51
N VAL A 189 -4.51 12.59 84.28
CA VAL A 189 -3.09 12.39 83.91
C VAL A 189 -2.64 13.34 82.80
N GLY A 190 -3.50 13.65 81.84
CA GLY A 190 -3.18 14.41 80.63
C GLY A 190 -4.37 15.18 80.06
N ARG A 191 -4.21 15.71 78.85
CA ARG A 191 -5.17 16.61 78.18
C ARG A 191 -6.07 15.91 77.15
N GLY A 192 -6.09 14.58 77.13
CA GLY A 192 -6.81 13.78 76.14
C GLY A 192 -6.00 13.51 74.88
N ASP A 193 -6.72 13.36 73.77
CA ASP A 193 -6.15 13.22 72.43
C ASP A 193 -5.54 14.54 71.94
N TYR A 194 -4.53 14.45 71.06
CA TYR A 194 -3.93 15.62 70.45
C TYR A 194 -3.76 15.47 68.95
N VAL A 195 -4.20 16.45 68.17
CA VAL A 195 -4.01 16.48 66.71
C VAL A 195 -2.81 17.34 66.37
N PHE A 196 -1.89 16.80 65.56
CA PHE A 196 -0.68 17.49 65.15
C PHE A 196 -0.32 17.16 63.70
N PHE A 197 0.51 18.00 63.10
CA PHE A 197 1.14 17.76 61.81
C PHE A 197 2.62 17.49 62.01
N CYS A 198 3.18 16.55 61.26
CA CYS A 198 4.60 16.28 61.24
C CYS A 198 5.13 16.09 59.83
N GLU A 199 6.33 16.61 59.61
CA GLU A 199 7.06 16.55 58.35
C GLU A 199 8.18 15.52 58.41
N ALA A 200 8.60 15.02 57.26
CA ALA A 200 9.74 14.12 57.15
C ALA A 200 10.98 14.75 57.81
N GLY A 201 11.60 14.03 58.75
CA GLY A 201 12.73 14.47 59.57
C GLY A 201 12.34 15.02 60.96
N ASN A 202 11.06 15.15 61.29
CA ASN A 202 10.64 15.39 62.67
C ASN A 202 10.89 14.14 63.53
N ILE A 203 11.07 14.34 64.84
CA ILE A 203 11.26 13.26 65.81
C ILE A 203 10.07 13.22 66.75
N ILE A 204 9.34 12.11 66.78
CA ILE A 204 8.26 11.84 67.73
C ILE A 204 8.85 11.08 68.91
N LYS A 205 8.62 11.54 70.13
CA LYS A 205 9.04 10.89 71.36
C LYS A 205 7.86 10.66 72.30
N THR A 206 7.70 9.44 72.80
CA THR A 206 6.65 9.10 73.75
C THR A 206 7.16 8.18 74.85
N GLY A 207 6.64 8.35 76.07
CA GLY A 207 7.02 7.55 77.24
C GLY A 207 6.18 6.29 77.44
N GLU A 208 5.07 6.14 76.72
CA GLU A 208 4.15 5.00 76.78
C GLU A 208 3.62 4.67 75.38
N GLN A 209 2.80 3.64 75.27
CA GLN A 209 2.17 3.27 74.02
C GLN A 209 1.12 4.31 73.58
N VAL A 210 1.22 4.71 72.31
CA VAL A 210 0.36 5.72 71.67
C VAL A 210 -0.14 5.18 70.34
N LYS A 211 -1.43 5.38 70.05
CA LYS A 211 -1.99 5.15 68.73
C LYS A 211 -2.06 6.47 67.96
N LEU A 212 -1.40 6.51 66.82
CA LEU A 212 -1.50 7.60 65.84
C LEU A 212 -2.57 7.22 64.81
N ILE A 213 -3.65 7.99 64.77
CA ILE A 213 -4.74 7.83 63.81
C ILE A 213 -4.56 8.91 62.74
N PRO A 214 -4.30 8.56 61.47
CA PRO A 214 -4.28 9.54 60.38
C PRO A 214 -5.55 10.39 60.35
N VAL A 215 -5.41 11.67 60.03
CA VAL A 215 -6.54 12.62 59.86
C VAL A 215 -6.32 13.42 58.59
N GLU A 216 -7.39 13.68 57.85
CA GLU A 216 -7.37 14.57 56.66
C GLU A 216 -7.08 16.05 57.03
#